data_AF-A0AAQ4P756-F1
#
_entry.id   AF-A0AAQ4P756-F1
#
_cell.length_a   1.000
_cell.length_b   1.000
_cell.length_c   1.000
_cell.angle_alpha   90.00
_cell.angle_beta   90.00
_cell.angle_gamma   90.00
#
_symmetry.space_group_name_H-M   'P 1'
#
loop_
_entity.id
_entity.type
_entity.pdbx_description
1 polymer ?
#
loop_
_entity_poly.entity_id
_entity_poly.type
_entity_poly.pdbx_seq_one_letter_code
_entity_poly.pdbx_strand_id
1 'polypeptide(L)'
;MLRCIYRNHILIGLPWLFIFLGFLYIYRGPSISPLYGSDTNIIETKSEPLNGPLNKGVCSDNGSWRVGDLKMQTGLKYAQPSTQNGRTDVNSVTNWNAPLVWEGTFDPVVIDAIYKKMDPRVAVVLFAVGKYTRFLKGFLESAEKYFLVGFRVTYYIFTDNKGDVPTIKLGKGRKISVVTIPSVNRWQEVVLGRMKWATITIDKQIRNEADYLYMMDIDSVFHNDFGAESLSPLSAVLHRGYYKNTRRDQFPYERRPKSMAYIPTDEGDYYYTAAVWGGYLEDMYRLVKYCYTQSEEDAKNDIEAVWQEESHLNKYLLYNKPTKVLHKSRQDLPVGQEL
;
A
#
# COMPACT_ATOMS: atom_id res chain seq x y z
N MET A 1 49.38 36.06 31.76
CA MET A 1 50.16 35.90 30.53
C MET A 1 49.73 34.60 29.86
N LEU A 2 49.31 34.71 28.59
CA LEU A 2 49.23 33.71 27.51
C LEU A 2 49.69 32.27 27.85
N ARG A 3 49.03 31.18 27.41
CA ARG A 3 48.72 30.83 26.00
C ARG A 3 47.87 29.55 25.90
N CYS A 4 47.02 29.47 24.87
CA CYS A 4 46.30 28.29 24.35
C CYS A 4 47.23 27.17 23.84
N ILE A 5 46.70 25.93 23.71
CA ILE A 5 46.65 25.10 22.48
C ILE A 5 45.70 23.89 22.67
N TYR A 6 44.93 23.60 21.61
CA TYR A 6 43.98 22.50 21.35
C TYR A 6 44.65 21.12 21.17
N ARG A 7 43.91 20.01 21.36
CA ARG A 7 43.36 19.12 20.27
C ARG A 7 43.16 17.66 20.73
N ASN A 8 41.92 17.18 20.54
CA ASN A 8 41.43 15.81 20.30
C ASN A 8 42.32 14.62 20.64
N HIS A 9 41.85 13.70 21.50
CA HIS A 9 41.96 12.24 21.36
C HIS A 9 41.15 11.51 22.46
N ILE A 10 39.81 11.59 22.43
CA ILE A 10 38.95 10.61 23.13
C ILE A 10 37.70 10.41 22.27
N LEU A 11 37.79 9.58 21.23
CA LEU A 11 36.64 8.98 20.50
C LEU A 11 37.16 8.07 19.37
N ILE A 12 38.02 7.11 19.70
CA ILE A 12 38.32 5.99 18.81
C ILE A 12 38.40 4.75 19.71
N GLY A 13 37.32 3.98 19.76
CA GLY A 13 37.26 2.78 20.62
C GLY A 13 35.87 2.16 20.79
N LEU A 14 34.80 2.81 20.34
CA LEU A 14 33.43 2.28 20.44
C LEU A 14 32.85 1.56 19.20
N PRO A 15 33.44 1.59 17.97
CA PRO A 15 32.91 0.77 16.87
C PRO A 15 33.40 -0.69 16.88
N TRP A 16 34.45 -1.01 17.64
CA TRP A 16 35.08 -2.34 17.59
C TRP A 16 34.54 -3.33 18.63
N LEU A 17 33.77 -2.86 19.62
CA LEU A 17 33.16 -3.74 20.63
C LEU A 17 31.94 -4.52 20.09
N PHE A 18 31.22 -3.95 19.12
CA PHE A 18 30.05 -4.60 18.51
C PHE A 18 30.42 -5.66 17.46
N ILE A 19 31.56 -5.51 16.78
CA ILE A 19 32.08 -6.50 15.82
C ILE A 19 32.60 -7.74 16.57
N PHE A 20 33.18 -7.57 17.77
CA PHE A 20 33.71 -8.68 18.57
C PHE A 20 32.61 -9.52 19.25
N LEU A 21 31.47 -8.89 19.62
CA LEU A 21 30.31 -9.61 20.17
C LEU A 21 29.50 -10.37 19.10
N GLY A 22 29.46 -9.88 17.87
CA GLY A 22 28.85 -10.60 16.72
C GLY A 22 29.63 -11.85 16.31
N PHE A 23 30.97 -11.81 16.37
CA PHE A 23 31.81 -12.97 16.04
C PHE A 23 31.77 -14.08 17.10
N LEU A 24 31.59 -13.76 18.38
CA LEU A 24 31.49 -14.77 19.45
C LEU A 24 30.15 -15.53 19.46
N TYR A 25 29.07 -14.93 18.95
CA TYR A 25 27.78 -15.60 18.82
C TYR A 25 27.76 -16.64 17.68
N ILE A 26 28.51 -16.37 16.59
CA ILE A 26 28.64 -17.30 15.46
C ILE A 26 29.52 -18.53 15.82
N TYR A 27 30.40 -18.41 16.82
CA TYR A 27 31.35 -19.48 17.18
C TYR A 27 30.93 -20.36 18.38
N ARG A 28 29.78 -20.10 19.03
CA ARG A 28 29.32 -20.86 20.22
C ARG A 28 27.89 -21.41 20.15
N GLY A 29 27.23 -21.38 19.00
CA GLY A 29 26.01 -22.17 18.77
C GLY A 29 26.33 -23.67 18.65
N PRO A 30 25.54 -24.59 19.23
CA PRO A 30 25.87 -26.00 19.23
C PRO A 30 25.84 -26.61 17.83
N SER A 31 26.93 -27.28 17.48
CA SER A 31 27.09 -28.14 16.31
C SER A 31 26.10 -29.30 16.36
N ILE A 32 25.24 -29.43 15.34
CA ILE A 32 24.43 -30.64 15.14
C ILE A 32 24.90 -31.30 13.85
N SER A 33 25.59 -32.44 14.01
CA SER A 33 25.97 -33.35 12.94
C SER A 33 24.79 -34.26 12.53
N PRO A 34 24.79 -34.81 11.31
CA PRO A 34 23.61 -35.44 10.71
C PRO A 34 23.42 -36.87 11.21
N LEU A 35 22.21 -37.22 11.63
CA LEU A 35 21.81 -38.61 11.83
C LEU A 35 20.90 -39.06 10.70
N TYR A 36 21.49 -39.91 9.84
CA TYR A 36 20.78 -40.85 8.99
C TYR A 36 19.94 -41.80 9.87
N GLY A 37 18.65 -41.91 9.58
CA GLY A 37 17.75 -42.85 10.21
C GLY A 37 16.46 -42.92 9.40
N SER A 38 16.33 -43.98 8.63
CA SER A 38 15.17 -44.31 7.80
C SER A 38 13.90 -44.46 8.65
N ASP A 39 12.82 -43.82 8.21
CA ASP A 39 11.48 -44.42 8.14
C ASP A 39 10.56 -43.46 7.38
N THR A 40 10.50 -43.66 6.07
CA THR A 40 9.59 -42.97 5.16
C THR A 40 8.22 -43.63 5.19
N ASN A 41 7.25 -42.97 5.82
CA ASN A 41 5.84 -43.07 5.42
C ASN A 41 5.41 -41.68 4.96
N ILE A 42 5.76 -41.35 3.72
CA ILE A 42 5.31 -40.16 3.01
C ILE A 42 3.89 -40.47 2.51
N ILE A 43 2.88 -39.86 3.14
CA ILE A 43 1.59 -39.66 2.48
C ILE A 43 1.82 -38.52 1.48
N GLU A 44 2.06 -38.87 0.22
CA GLU A 44 2.06 -37.95 -0.91
C GLU A 44 0.68 -37.29 -1.01
N THR A 45 0.55 -36.10 -0.45
CA THR A 45 -0.46 -35.15 -0.95
C THR A 45 0.15 -34.45 -2.14
N LYS A 46 -0.15 -34.97 -3.34
CA LYS A 46 0.12 -34.31 -4.61
C LYS A 46 -0.39 -32.86 -4.54
N SER A 47 0.52 -31.91 -4.46
CA SER A 47 0.24 -30.54 -4.87
C SER A 47 0.27 -30.54 -6.40
N GLU A 48 -0.87 -30.33 -7.03
CA GLU A 48 -0.91 -30.12 -8.46
C GLU A 48 -0.21 -28.79 -8.80
N PRO A 49 0.76 -28.78 -9.72
CA PRO A 49 1.30 -27.54 -10.25
C PRO A 49 0.21 -26.83 -11.06
N LEU A 50 0.01 -25.54 -10.82
CA LEU A 50 -0.80 -24.65 -11.67
C LEU A 50 -0.08 -24.41 -13.00
N ASN A 51 0.03 -25.46 -13.81
CA ASN A 51 0.49 -25.43 -15.21
C ASN A 51 -0.71 -25.59 -16.17
N GLY A 52 -1.79 -24.87 -15.91
CA GLY A 52 -2.85 -24.67 -16.90
C GLY A 52 -2.54 -23.41 -17.71
N PRO A 53 -2.77 -23.38 -19.04
CA PRO A 53 -2.64 -22.13 -19.79
C PRO A 53 -3.65 -21.13 -19.20
N LEU A 54 -3.15 -20.05 -18.59
CA LEU A 54 -3.99 -18.93 -18.20
C LEU A 54 -4.60 -18.40 -19.51
N ASN A 55 -5.89 -18.62 -19.68
CA ASN A 55 -6.62 -18.16 -20.86
C ASN A 55 -6.26 -16.69 -21.09
N LYS A 56 -5.67 -16.39 -22.26
CA LYS A 56 -5.64 -15.05 -22.87
C LYS A 56 -7.06 -14.65 -23.27
N GLY A 57 -8.02 -14.81 -22.37
CA GLY A 57 -9.33 -14.22 -22.49
C GLY A 57 -9.10 -12.73 -22.43
N VAL A 58 -9.29 -12.07 -23.57
CA VAL A 58 -9.54 -10.64 -23.65
C VAL A 58 -10.45 -10.30 -22.48
N CYS A 59 -9.95 -9.47 -21.55
CA CYS A 59 -10.75 -9.01 -20.43
C CYS A 59 -11.99 -8.34 -21.01
N SER A 60 -13.15 -8.95 -20.83
CA SER A 60 -14.42 -8.30 -21.09
C SER A 60 -14.48 -7.08 -20.18
N ASP A 61 -14.24 -5.91 -20.76
CA ASP A 61 -14.45 -4.61 -20.11
C ASP A 61 -15.94 -4.56 -19.77
N ASN A 62 -16.30 -4.99 -18.56
CA ASN A 62 -17.62 -4.72 -17.99
C ASN A 62 -17.65 -3.22 -17.67
N GLY A 63 -17.62 -2.39 -18.72
CA GLY A 63 -17.54 -0.93 -18.71
C GLY A 63 -18.78 -0.23 -18.18
N SER A 64 -19.45 -0.83 -17.18
CA SER A 64 -20.74 -0.39 -16.66
C SER A 64 -20.63 0.73 -15.64
N TRP A 65 -19.51 0.84 -14.91
CA TRP A 65 -19.35 1.85 -13.86
C TRP A 65 -18.07 2.67 -14.09
N ARG A 66 -18.20 3.79 -14.80
CA ARG A 66 -17.19 4.85 -14.86
C ARG A 66 -17.85 6.15 -14.44
N VAL A 67 -17.08 7.08 -13.87
CA VAL A 67 -17.52 8.46 -13.64
C VAL A 67 -17.88 9.07 -15.00
N GLY A 68 -19.15 8.96 -15.39
CA GLY A 68 -19.65 9.36 -16.71
C GLY A 68 -20.28 10.75 -16.72
N ASP A 69 -20.71 11.23 -15.55
CA ASP A 69 -21.43 12.49 -15.42
C ASP A 69 -21.05 13.20 -14.12
N LEU A 70 -20.24 14.26 -14.19
CA LEU A 70 -19.96 15.15 -13.05
C LEU A 70 -21.20 15.98 -12.69
N LYS A 71 -22.27 15.30 -12.26
CA LYS A 71 -23.56 15.88 -11.93
C LYS A 71 -23.66 16.08 -10.43
N MET A 72 -23.90 17.32 -10.04
CA MET A 72 -24.18 17.70 -8.66
C MET A 72 -25.70 17.74 -8.40
N GLN A 73 -26.11 17.78 -7.14
CA GLN A 73 -27.49 18.08 -6.75
C GLN A 73 -27.84 19.56 -7.02
N THR A 74 -29.10 19.84 -7.36
CA THR A 74 -29.56 21.21 -7.56
C THR A 74 -29.58 21.98 -6.24
N GLY A 75 -29.26 23.27 -6.27
CA GLY A 75 -29.34 24.15 -5.10
C GLY A 75 -28.20 24.02 -4.08
N LEU A 76 -27.16 23.22 -4.34
CA LEU A 76 -25.98 23.16 -3.46
C LEU A 76 -25.31 24.54 -3.36
N LYS A 77 -25.02 24.97 -2.13
CA LYS A 77 -24.30 26.21 -1.84
C LYS A 77 -22.83 25.90 -1.57
N TYR A 78 -21.94 26.58 -2.28
CA TYR A 78 -20.49 26.45 -2.18
C TYR A 78 -19.84 27.77 -2.62
N ALA A 79 -18.57 27.98 -2.28
CA ALA A 79 -17.85 29.18 -2.67
C ALA A 79 -17.59 29.21 -4.18
N GLN A 80 -17.67 30.40 -4.80
CA GLN A 80 -17.34 30.55 -6.22
C GLN A 80 -15.86 30.17 -6.45
N PRO A 81 -15.53 29.26 -7.39
CA PRO A 81 -14.15 28.92 -7.68
C PRO A 81 -13.43 30.11 -8.32
N SER A 82 -12.16 30.32 -7.95
CA SER A 82 -11.29 31.33 -8.56
C SER A 82 -10.33 30.69 -9.54
N THR A 83 -10.14 31.33 -10.70
CA THR A 83 -9.10 30.95 -11.68
C THR A 83 -7.74 31.55 -11.36
N GLN A 84 -7.66 32.46 -10.38
CA GLN A 84 -6.45 33.22 -10.05
C GLN A 84 -5.94 32.95 -8.63
N ASN A 85 -6.79 32.44 -7.74
CA ASN A 85 -6.45 32.19 -6.34
C ASN A 85 -6.39 30.69 -6.08
N GLY A 86 -5.28 30.23 -5.51
CA GLY A 86 -5.04 28.85 -5.13
C GLY A 86 -3.81 28.73 -4.23
N ARG A 87 -3.35 27.50 -3.99
CA ARG A 87 -2.11 27.25 -3.25
C ARG A 87 -0.90 27.77 -4.05
N THR A 88 -0.03 28.54 -3.40
CA THR A 88 1.20 29.10 -4.00
C THR A 88 2.47 28.47 -3.45
N ASP A 89 2.36 27.70 -2.37
CA ASP A 89 3.46 27.07 -1.63
C ASP A 89 3.75 25.64 -2.09
N VAL A 90 2.83 25.03 -2.84
CA VAL A 90 2.95 23.68 -3.40
C VAL A 90 2.40 23.66 -4.82
N ASN A 91 2.91 22.74 -5.64
CA ASN A 91 2.32 22.45 -6.94
C ASN A 91 0.96 21.72 -6.74
N SER A 92 -0.04 22.02 -7.56
CA SER A 92 -1.38 21.39 -7.50
C SER A 92 -1.67 20.49 -8.69
N VAL A 93 -0.74 20.35 -9.63
CA VAL A 93 -0.90 19.53 -10.84
C VAL A 93 0.41 18.87 -11.24
N THR A 94 0.39 17.59 -11.61
CA THR A 94 1.59 16.88 -12.08
C THR A 94 1.98 17.31 -13.49
N ASN A 95 3.18 16.91 -13.93
CA ASN A 95 3.65 17.18 -15.30
C ASN A 95 2.85 16.44 -16.40
N TRP A 96 1.93 15.53 -16.02
CA TRP A 96 1.00 14.87 -16.93
C TRP A 96 -0.46 15.29 -16.70
N ASN A 97 -0.68 16.47 -16.11
CA ASN A 97 -2.00 17.07 -15.88
C ASN A 97 -2.93 16.30 -14.93
N ALA A 98 -2.39 15.48 -14.02
CA ALA A 98 -3.18 14.90 -12.93
C ALA A 98 -3.22 15.86 -11.72
N PRO A 99 -4.34 15.98 -11.00
CA PRO A 99 -4.38 16.75 -9.76
C PRO A 99 -3.40 16.21 -8.72
N LEU A 100 -2.59 17.11 -8.15
CA LEU A 100 -1.86 16.89 -6.90
C LEU A 100 -2.76 17.42 -5.78
N VAL A 101 -3.45 16.52 -5.07
CA VAL A 101 -4.52 16.86 -4.13
C VAL A 101 -3.93 17.26 -2.78
N TRP A 102 -4.15 18.51 -2.41
CA TRP A 102 -3.80 19.07 -1.11
C TRP A 102 -5.03 19.66 -0.43
N GLU A 103 -4.92 19.91 0.87
CA GLU A 103 -5.89 20.76 1.55
C GLU A 103 -6.01 22.11 0.83
N GLY A 104 -7.25 22.54 0.58
CA GLY A 104 -7.54 23.78 -0.13
C GLY A 104 -7.43 23.72 -1.67
N THR A 105 -7.11 22.57 -2.28
CA THR A 105 -7.15 22.43 -3.76
C THR A 105 -8.47 21.84 -4.28
N PHE A 106 -9.42 21.58 -3.40
CA PHE A 106 -10.75 21.07 -3.73
C PHE A 106 -11.76 21.54 -2.70
N ASP A 107 -13.04 21.54 -3.08
CA ASP A 107 -14.15 21.80 -2.18
C ASP A 107 -14.78 20.46 -1.75
N PRO A 108 -14.71 20.07 -0.45
CA PRO A 108 -15.20 18.79 0.02
C PRO A 108 -16.72 18.65 -0.14
N VAL A 109 -17.49 19.74 -0.09
CA VAL A 109 -18.95 19.72 -0.23
C VAL A 109 -19.34 19.42 -1.67
N VAL A 110 -18.67 20.07 -2.63
CA VAL A 110 -18.91 19.87 -4.06
C VAL A 110 -18.53 18.45 -4.49
N ILE A 111 -17.32 18.01 -4.16
CA ILE A 111 -16.83 16.71 -4.62
C ILE A 111 -17.65 15.56 -4.01
N ASP A 112 -17.97 15.63 -2.72
CA ASP A 112 -18.82 14.62 -2.10
C ASP A 112 -20.21 14.60 -2.72
N ALA A 113 -20.82 15.76 -3.00
CA ALA A 113 -22.15 15.81 -3.61
C ALA A 113 -22.18 15.17 -5.00
N ILE A 114 -21.12 15.34 -5.79
CA ILE A 114 -20.98 14.72 -7.11
C ILE A 114 -20.86 13.19 -6.97
N TYR A 115 -19.93 12.72 -6.14
CA TYR A 115 -19.69 11.28 -6.02
C TYR A 115 -20.81 10.55 -5.27
N LYS A 116 -21.44 11.15 -4.26
CA LYS A 116 -22.58 10.54 -3.56
C LYS A 116 -23.77 10.29 -4.49
N LYS A 117 -23.97 11.14 -5.50
CA LYS A 117 -25.00 10.94 -6.52
C LYS A 117 -24.73 9.73 -7.41
N MET A 118 -23.45 9.39 -7.63
CA MET A 118 -23.04 8.19 -8.37
C MET A 118 -23.16 6.91 -7.54
N ASP A 119 -23.32 7.05 -6.22
CA ASP A 119 -23.42 5.96 -5.24
C ASP A 119 -22.36 4.86 -5.44
N PRO A 120 -21.05 5.16 -5.40
CA PRO A 120 -20.01 4.15 -5.60
C PRO A 120 -19.99 3.12 -4.48
N ARG A 121 -19.73 1.86 -4.84
CA ARG A 121 -19.35 0.78 -3.92
C ARG A 121 -17.83 0.77 -3.79
N VAL A 122 -17.33 0.91 -2.58
CA VAL A 122 -15.89 0.97 -2.32
C VAL A 122 -15.45 -0.24 -1.51
N ALA A 123 -14.50 -1.00 -2.02
CA ALA A 123 -13.79 -2.04 -1.28
C ALA A 123 -12.53 -1.47 -0.62
N VAL A 124 -12.26 -1.86 0.62
CA VAL A 124 -10.98 -1.60 1.29
C VAL A 124 -10.38 -2.94 1.68
N VAL A 125 -9.23 -3.28 1.11
CA VAL A 125 -8.50 -4.51 1.39
C VAL A 125 -7.47 -4.25 2.48
N LEU A 126 -7.55 -5.02 3.56
CA LEU A 126 -6.73 -4.90 4.77
C LEU A 126 -6.14 -6.26 5.13
N PHE A 127 -4.85 -6.31 5.45
CA PHE A 127 -4.19 -7.52 5.95
C PHE A 127 -3.86 -7.37 7.43
N ALA A 128 -4.43 -8.25 8.25
CA ALA A 128 -4.24 -8.31 9.69
C ALA A 128 -3.87 -9.74 10.10
N VAL A 129 -2.59 -10.07 9.95
CA VAL A 129 -2.04 -11.42 10.22
C VAL A 129 -1.18 -11.40 11.47
N GLY A 130 -1.33 -12.41 12.32
CA GLY A 130 -0.59 -12.53 13.58
C GLY A 130 -0.78 -11.29 14.46
N LYS A 131 0.33 -10.69 14.92
CA LYS A 131 0.28 -9.53 15.84
C LYS A 131 -0.39 -8.28 15.24
N TYR A 132 -0.55 -8.19 13.92
CA TYR A 132 -1.17 -7.04 13.27
C TYR A 132 -2.68 -6.94 13.51
N THR A 133 -3.33 -8.00 14.01
CA THR A 133 -4.74 -7.95 14.43
C THR A 133 -4.99 -6.90 15.51
N ARG A 134 -3.97 -6.55 16.31
CA ARG A 134 -4.04 -5.50 17.34
C ARG A 134 -4.42 -4.11 16.78
N PHE A 135 -4.14 -3.85 15.50
CA PHE A 135 -4.38 -2.55 14.87
C PHE A 135 -5.80 -2.41 14.31
N LEU A 136 -6.53 -3.52 14.12
CA LEU A 136 -7.86 -3.55 13.49
C LEU A 136 -8.83 -2.55 14.14
N LYS A 137 -8.90 -2.54 15.48
CA LYS A 137 -9.85 -1.68 16.19
C LYS A 137 -9.58 -0.20 15.92
N GLY A 138 -8.32 0.24 16.09
CA GLY A 138 -7.94 1.64 15.87
C GLY A 138 -8.12 2.09 14.43
N PHE A 139 -7.74 1.25 13.46
CA PHE A 139 -7.97 1.51 12.04
C PHE A 139 -9.47 1.68 11.76
N LEU A 140 -10.30 0.70 12.13
CA LEU A 140 -11.72 0.70 11.79
C LEU A 140 -12.49 1.84 12.49
N GLU A 141 -12.22 2.11 13.77
CA GLU A 141 -12.86 3.22 14.49
C GLU A 141 -12.51 4.59 13.88
N SER A 142 -11.25 4.80 13.48
CA SER A 142 -10.84 6.03 12.82
C SER A 142 -11.38 6.13 11.37
N ALA A 143 -11.42 5.00 10.64
CA ALA A 143 -11.98 4.94 9.29
C ALA A 143 -13.49 5.23 9.27
N GLU A 144 -14.25 4.76 10.26
CA GLU A 144 -15.69 5.11 10.38
C GLU A 144 -15.91 6.60 10.66
N LYS A 145 -14.94 7.27 11.28
CA LYS A 145 -15.00 8.71 11.56
C LYS A 145 -14.64 9.57 10.35
N TYR A 146 -13.70 9.12 9.51
CA TYR A 146 -13.05 9.99 8.53
C TYR A 146 -13.01 9.45 7.10
N PHE A 147 -13.02 8.13 6.89
CA PHE A 147 -12.82 7.54 5.57
C PHE A 147 -14.15 7.37 4.82
N LEU A 148 -14.32 8.17 3.77
CA LEU A 148 -15.46 8.16 2.86
C LEU A 148 -16.79 8.11 3.63
N VAL A 149 -16.97 9.03 4.57
CA VAL A 149 -18.16 9.09 5.42
C VAL A 149 -19.41 9.33 4.57
N GLY A 150 -20.41 8.46 4.76
CA GLY A 150 -21.66 8.47 4.01
C GLY A 150 -21.60 7.76 2.65
N PHE A 151 -20.48 7.14 2.29
CA PHE A 151 -20.36 6.24 1.13
C PHE A 151 -20.53 4.77 1.53
N ARG A 152 -20.84 3.93 0.53
CA ARG A 152 -20.90 2.47 0.70
C ARG A 152 -19.50 1.90 0.71
N VAL A 153 -19.08 1.38 1.87
CA VAL A 153 -17.73 0.82 2.07
C VAL A 153 -17.82 -0.61 2.59
N THR A 154 -17.09 -1.52 1.95
CA THR A 154 -16.88 -2.88 2.46
C THR A 154 -15.42 -3.06 2.81
N TYR A 155 -15.15 -3.33 4.08
CA TYR A 155 -13.80 -3.70 4.55
C TYR A 155 -13.60 -5.20 4.37
N TYR A 156 -12.68 -5.58 3.49
CA TYR A 156 -12.23 -6.96 3.30
C TYR A 156 -10.99 -7.20 4.17
N ILE A 157 -11.21 -7.85 5.31
CA ILE A 157 -10.17 -8.10 6.32
C ILE A 157 -9.62 -9.50 6.11
N PHE A 158 -8.38 -9.57 5.62
CA PHE A 158 -7.62 -10.79 5.49
C PHE A 158 -6.92 -11.08 6.81
N THR A 159 -7.19 -12.23 7.41
CA THR A 159 -6.61 -12.59 8.71
C THR A 159 -6.46 -14.09 8.86
N ASP A 160 -5.49 -14.52 9.66
CA ASP A 160 -5.32 -15.91 10.10
C ASP A 160 -6.15 -16.25 11.35
N ASN A 161 -6.76 -15.24 12.00
CA ASN A 161 -7.63 -15.43 13.15
C ASN A 161 -8.90 -14.56 13.08
N LYS A 162 -10.02 -15.16 12.67
CA LYS A 162 -11.32 -14.45 12.62
C LYS A 162 -11.78 -13.92 13.98
N GLY A 163 -11.35 -14.56 15.08
CA GLY A 163 -11.75 -14.20 16.43
C GLY A 163 -11.21 -12.84 16.89
N ASP A 164 -10.13 -12.38 16.26
CA ASP A 164 -9.49 -11.10 16.60
C ASP A 164 -10.12 -9.92 15.85
N VAL A 165 -11.04 -10.17 14.90
CA VAL A 165 -11.75 -9.10 14.19
C VAL A 165 -12.77 -8.46 15.14
N PRO A 166 -12.61 -7.16 15.49
CA PRO A 166 -13.44 -6.54 16.50
C PRO A 166 -14.86 -6.28 15.99
N THR A 167 -15.85 -6.48 16.87
CA THR A 167 -17.22 -6.02 16.62
C THR A 167 -17.31 -4.52 16.91
N ILE A 168 -17.47 -3.71 15.86
CA ILE A 168 -17.67 -2.26 15.98
C ILE A 168 -18.98 -1.84 15.32
N LYS A 169 -19.50 -0.67 15.73
CA LYS A 169 -20.67 -0.07 15.08
C LYS A 169 -20.23 0.56 13.76
N LEU A 170 -20.84 0.12 12.66
CA LEU A 170 -20.59 0.66 11.32
C LEU A 170 -21.70 1.64 10.91
N GLY A 171 -21.35 2.61 10.09
CA GLY A 171 -22.27 3.54 9.45
C GLY A 171 -23.18 2.84 8.43
N LYS A 172 -24.24 3.54 8.01
CA LYS A 172 -25.19 3.02 7.02
C LYS A 172 -24.47 2.69 5.70
N GLY A 173 -24.76 1.51 5.15
CA GLY A 173 -24.17 1.05 3.89
C GLY A 173 -22.73 0.54 4.02
N ARG A 174 -22.25 0.35 5.24
CA ARG A 174 -20.88 -0.11 5.52
C ARG A 174 -20.89 -1.48 6.20
N LYS A 175 -19.97 -2.35 5.79
CA LYS A 175 -19.89 -3.73 6.29
C LYS A 175 -18.44 -4.22 6.36
N ILE A 176 -18.21 -5.24 7.19
CA ILE A 176 -16.95 -5.98 7.24
C ILE A 176 -17.18 -7.36 6.60
N SER A 177 -16.26 -7.78 5.73
CA SER A 177 -16.16 -9.12 5.16
C SER A 177 -14.82 -9.71 5.58
N VAL A 178 -14.85 -10.83 6.31
CA VAL A 178 -13.64 -11.49 6.79
C VAL A 178 -13.21 -12.56 5.79
N VAL A 179 -11.95 -12.53 5.40
CA VAL A 179 -11.32 -13.49 4.48
C VAL A 179 -10.25 -14.25 5.26
N THR A 180 -10.54 -15.49 5.62
CA THR A 180 -9.56 -16.32 6.34
C THR A 180 -8.43 -16.74 5.41
N ILE A 181 -7.19 -16.47 5.81
CA ILE A 181 -5.99 -16.93 5.11
C ILE A 181 -5.13 -17.82 6.02
N PRO A 182 -4.32 -18.73 5.46
CA PRO A 182 -3.43 -19.56 6.26
C PRO A 182 -2.44 -18.72 7.08
N SER A 183 -2.19 -19.13 8.32
CA SER A 183 -1.07 -18.60 9.09
C SER A 183 0.24 -19.10 8.45
N VAL A 184 1.18 -18.19 8.19
CA VAL A 184 2.47 -18.50 7.55
C VAL A 184 3.61 -18.17 8.49
N ASN A 185 4.64 -19.02 8.51
CA ASN A 185 5.77 -18.92 9.44
C ASN A 185 6.86 -17.95 8.97
N ARG A 186 6.87 -17.54 7.70
CA ARG A 186 7.87 -16.62 7.11
C ARG A 186 7.22 -15.34 6.62
N TRP A 187 7.77 -14.19 7.01
CA TRP A 187 7.22 -12.89 6.63
C TRP A 187 7.31 -12.62 5.12
N GLN A 188 8.28 -13.18 4.40
CA GLN A 188 8.34 -13.08 2.93
C GLN A 188 7.15 -13.77 2.24
N GLU A 189 6.66 -14.87 2.82
CA GLU A 189 5.44 -15.55 2.36
C GLU A 189 4.18 -14.75 2.71
N VAL A 190 4.22 -13.93 3.77
CA VAL A 190 3.17 -12.94 4.09
C VAL A 190 3.14 -11.84 3.03
N VAL A 191 4.30 -11.28 2.66
CA VAL A 191 4.38 -10.12 1.76
C VAL A 191 4.01 -10.47 0.32
N LEU A 192 4.59 -11.54 -0.24
CA LEU A 192 4.11 -12.11 -1.52
C LEU A 192 2.66 -12.58 -1.40
N GLY A 193 2.29 -13.10 -0.22
CA GLY A 193 0.95 -13.52 0.12
C GLY A 193 -0.08 -12.40 -0.01
N ARG A 194 0.24 -11.15 0.39
CA ARG A 194 -0.70 -10.02 0.33
C ARG A 194 -1.22 -9.80 -1.08
N MET A 195 -0.32 -9.62 -2.05
CA MET A 195 -0.73 -9.38 -3.44
C MET A 195 -1.40 -10.61 -4.06
N LYS A 196 -0.94 -11.83 -3.73
CA LYS A 196 -1.55 -13.09 -4.17
C LYS A 196 -3.00 -13.23 -3.68
N TRP A 197 -3.22 -13.15 -2.37
CA TRP A 197 -4.54 -13.31 -1.76
C TRP A 197 -5.47 -12.18 -2.18
N ALA A 198 -4.98 -10.95 -2.28
CA ALA A 198 -5.76 -9.83 -2.84
C ALA A 198 -6.19 -10.14 -4.28
N THR A 199 -5.28 -10.57 -5.16
CA THR A 199 -5.61 -10.93 -6.56
C THR A 199 -6.70 -12.00 -6.62
N ILE A 200 -6.56 -13.09 -5.86
CA ILE A 200 -7.52 -14.19 -5.83
C ILE A 200 -8.90 -13.73 -5.35
N THR A 201 -8.95 -12.97 -4.27
CA THR A 201 -10.21 -12.51 -3.68
C THR A 201 -10.88 -11.43 -4.53
N ILE A 202 -10.10 -10.59 -5.22
CA ILE A 202 -10.65 -9.65 -6.20
C ILE A 202 -11.37 -10.43 -7.29
N ASP A 203 -10.73 -11.44 -7.87
CA ASP A 203 -11.32 -12.26 -8.93
C ASP A 203 -12.57 -13.03 -8.47
N LYS A 204 -12.54 -13.61 -7.27
CA LYS A 204 -13.62 -14.49 -6.81
C LYS A 204 -14.80 -13.76 -6.16
N GLN A 205 -14.55 -12.58 -5.57
CA GLN A 205 -15.53 -11.93 -4.71
C GLN A 205 -15.65 -10.43 -4.98
N ILE A 206 -14.58 -9.66 -4.75
CA ILE A 206 -14.67 -8.18 -4.68
C ILE A 206 -15.14 -7.59 -6.02
N ARG A 207 -14.74 -8.19 -7.15
CA ARG A 207 -15.10 -7.71 -8.49
C ARG A 207 -16.60 -7.58 -8.73
N ASN A 208 -17.41 -8.39 -8.05
CA ASN A 208 -18.86 -8.34 -8.16
C ASN A 208 -19.52 -7.38 -7.14
N GLU A 209 -18.77 -6.98 -6.12
CA GLU A 209 -19.28 -6.23 -4.96
C GLU A 209 -18.86 -4.75 -4.94
N ALA A 210 -17.84 -4.35 -5.71
CA ALA A 210 -17.27 -3.02 -5.63
C ALA A 210 -16.97 -2.39 -7.00
N ASP A 211 -16.95 -1.07 -7.03
CA ASP A 211 -16.62 -0.24 -8.19
C ASP A 211 -15.22 0.41 -8.03
N TYR A 212 -14.86 0.74 -6.78
CA TYR A 212 -13.51 1.14 -6.40
C TYR A 212 -12.88 0.13 -5.44
N LEU A 213 -11.55 0.09 -5.45
CA LEU A 213 -10.76 -0.66 -4.51
C LEU A 213 -9.67 0.23 -3.92
N TYR A 214 -9.50 0.14 -2.60
CA TYR A 214 -8.35 0.66 -1.87
C TYR A 214 -7.57 -0.49 -1.26
N MET A 215 -6.25 -0.45 -1.44
CA MET A 215 -5.30 -1.25 -0.68
C MET A 215 -4.76 -0.36 0.43
N MET A 216 -4.86 -0.80 1.69
CA MET A 216 -4.40 -0.03 2.83
C MET A 216 -3.66 -0.89 3.85
N ASP A 217 -2.61 -0.32 4.47
CA ASP A 217 -1.96 -0.92 5.62
C ASP A 217 -2.79 -0.72 6.89
N ILE A 218 -2.87 -1.78 7.71
CA ILE A 218 -3.74 -1.80 8.89
C ILE A 218 -3.15 -1.06 10.10
N ASP A 219 -1.84 -0.86 10.13
CA ASP A 219 -1.09 -0.21 11.21
C ASP A 219 -1.10 1.34 11.11
N SER A 220 -2.08 1.87 10.39
CA SER A 220 -2.31 3.29 10.19
C SER A 220 -3.65 3.73 10.79
N VAL A 221 -3.77 5.01 11.13
CA VAL A 221 -5.04 5.60 11.63
C VAL A 221 -5.37 6.90 10.90
N PHE A 222 -6.66 7.15 10.70
CA PHE A 222 -7.14 8.39 10.08
C PHE A 222 -7.26 9.50 11.14
N HIS A 223 -6.73 10.68 10.82
CA HIS A 223 -6.79 11.84 11.72
C HIS A 223 -7.72 12.94 11.22
N ASN A 224 -8.07 12.92 9.94
CA ASN A 224 -8.90 13.92 9.29
C ASN A 224 -9.64 13.29 8.09
N ASP A 225 -10.65 13.98 7.58
CA ASP A 225 -11.53 13.51 6.52
C ASP A 225 -10.75 13.00 5.30
N PHE A 226 -11.00 11.77 4.86
CA PHE A 226 -10.46 11.18 3.64
C PHE A 226 -11.65 10.87 2.74
N GLY A 227 -12.03 11.84 1.91
CA GLY A 227 -13.29 11.91 1.21
C GLY A 227 -13.21 11.56 -0.28
N ALA A 228 -14.23 11.96 -1.04
CA ALA A 228 -14.34 11.65 -2.45
C ALA A 228 -13.26 12.30 -3.32
N GLU A 229 -12.49 13.26 -2.80
CA GLU A 229 -11.30 13.79 -3.45
C GLU A 229 -10.28 12.70 -3.79
N SER A 230 -10.26 11.62 -3.01
CA SER A 230 -9.36 10.48 -3.22
C SER A 230 -9.78 9.58 -4.37
N LEU A 231 -11.05 9.60 -4.80
CA LEU A 231 -11.57 8.68 -5.83
C LEU A 231 -11.12 9.08 -7.22
N SER A 232 -10.45 8.19 -7.95
CA SER A 232 -10.09 8.38 -9.35
C SER A 232 -9.89 7.01 -10.03
N PRO A 233 -9.69 6.92 -11.36
CA PRO A 233 -9.28 5.68 -11.99
C PRO A 233 -8.05 5.03 -11.31
N LEU A 234 -7.07 5.86 -10.93
CA LEU A 234 -5.87 5.43 -10.22
C LEU A 234 -5.32 6.59 -9.37
N SER A 235 -5.38 6.41 -8.07
CA SER A 235 -4.94 7.34 -7.03
C SER A 235 -3.73 6.77 -6.30
N ALA A 236 -2.64 7.54 -6.27
CA ALA A 236 -1.42 7.20 -5.54
C ALA A 236 -1.14 8.24 -4.45
N VAL A 237 -0.54 7.83 -3.34
CA VAL A 237 -0.20 8.74 -2.22
C VAL A 237 1.30 9.01 -2.20
N LEU A 238 1.71 10.27 -2.04
CA LEU A 238 3.11 10.64 -1.87
C LEU A 238 3.64 10.10 -0.54
N HIS A 239 4.81 9.45 -0.57
CA HIS A 239 5.42 8.93 0.65
C HIS A 239 5.87 10.05 1.59
N ARG A 240 5.62 9.87 2.89
CA ARG A 240 5.79 10.93 3.89
C ARG A 240 7.21 11.45 4.07
N GLY A 241 8.20 10.60 3.81
CA GLY A 241 9.62 10.90 3.93
C GLY A 241 10.24 11.59 2.71
N TYR A 242 9.59 11.54 1.54
CA TYR A 242 10.23 11.87 0.26
C TYR A 242 9.48 12.90 -0.59
N TYR A 243 8.30 13.36 -0.17
CA TYR A 243 7.45 14.25 -0.97
C TYR A 243 7.94 15.71 -1.11
N LYS A 244 8.93 16.13 -0.31
CA LYS A 244 9.44 17.51 -0.31
C LYS A 244 10.52 17.68 -1.39
N ASN A 245 11.68 18.22 -1.01
CA ASN A 245 12.77 18.55 -1.92
C ASN A 245 13.71 17.36 -2.17
N THR A 246 13.20 16.13 -2.11
CA THR A 246 14.01 14.94 -2.37
C THR A 246 14.24 14.82 -3.87
N ARG A 247 15.51 14.67 -4.26
CA ARG A 247 15.88 14.46 -5.66
C ARG A 247 15.58 13.01 -6.08
N ARG A 248 15.28 12.78 -7.35
CA ARG A 248 14.90 11.45 -7.87
C ARG A 248 15.98 10.37 -7.68
N ASP A 249 17.25 10.76 -7.67
CA ASP A 249 18.39 9.88 -7.41
C ASP A 249 18.49 9.45 -5.94
N GLN A 250 17.83 10.18 -5.03
CA GLN A 250 17.76 9.88 -3.60
C GLN A 250 16.50 9.13 -3.19
N PHE A 251 15.54 8.92 -4.09
CA PHE A 251 14.42 8.05 -3.81
C PHE A 251 14.91 6.62 -3.61
N PRO A 252 14.38 5.91 -2.59
CA PRO A 252 14.82 4.57 -2.27
C PRO A 252 14.14 3.53 -3.18
N TYR A 253 14.08 3.80 -4.49
CA TYR A 253 13.67 2.80 -5.47
C TYR A 253 14.63 1.61 -5.45
N GLU A 254 14.18 0.49 -6.00
CA GLU A 254 15.06 -0.62 -6.31
C GLU A 254 16.10 -0.20 -7.37
N ARG A 255 17.38 -0.31 -7.04
CA ARG A 255 18.50 0.12 -7.90
C ARG A 255 19.31 -1.05 -8.45
N ARG A 256 19.01 -2.29 -8.07
CA ARG A 256 19.65 -3.49 -8.62
C ARG A 256 18.95 -3.86 -9.93
N PRO A 257 19.65 -3.81 -11.09
CA PRO A 257 19.05 -4.13 -12.39
C PRO A 257 18.50 -5.56 -12.53
N LYS A 258 18.87 -6.46 -11.61
CA LYS A 258 18.37 -7.84 -11.56
C LYS A 258 16.90 -7.91 -11.14
N SER A 259 16.41 -6.93 -10.36
CA SER A 259 15.01 -6.91 -9.93
C SER A 259 14.11 -6.28 -10.98
N MET A 260 12.92 -6.84 -11.12
CA MET A 260 11.84 -6.33 -11.94
C MET A 260 11.31 -4.96 -11.46
N ALA A 261 11.61 -4.55 -10.22
CA ALA A 261 11.29 -3.23 -9.70
C ALA A 261 12.34 -2.16 -10.03
N TYR A 262 13.42 -2.49 -10.76
CA TYR A 262 14.53 -1.59 -11.02
C TYR A 262 14.12 -0.26 -11.66
N ILE A 263 14.54 0.86 -11.07
CA ILE A 263 14.41 2.21 -11.64
C ILE A 263 15.81 2.86 -11.71
N PRO A 264 16.28 3.31 -12.90
CA PRO A 264 17.52 4.05 -13.05
C PRO A 264 17.57 5.36 -12.24
N THR A 265 18.76 5.84 -11.90
CA THR A 265 18.96 7.03 -11.04
C THR A 265 18.46 8.33 -11.65
N ASP A 266 18.34 8.39 -12.97
CA ASP A 266 17.85 9.53 -13.75
C ASP A 266 16.33 9.45 -14.05
N GLU A 267 15.66 8.35 -13.71
CA GLU A 267 14.21 8.17 -13.82
C GLU A 267 13.47 8.41 -12.49
N GLY A 268 12.15 8.65 -12.57
CA GLY A 268 11.26 8.86 -11.42
C GLY A 268 10.60 10.24 -11.36
N ASP A 269 9.32 10.26 -11.03
CA ASP A 269 8.55 11.50 -10.79
C ASP A 269 8.44 11.80 -9.29
N TYR A 270 7.87 10.87 -8.54
CA TYR A 270 7.66 10.93 -7.10
C TYR A 270 7.89 9.55 -6.49
N TYR A 271 8.20 9.51 -5.20
CA TYR A 271 8.17 8.26 -4.44
C TYR A 271 6.82 8.09 -3.75
N TYR A 272 6.06 7.09 -4.20
CA TYR A 272 4.73 6.77 -3.71
C TYR A 272 4.79 5.73 -2.60
N THR A 273 3.84 5.78 -1.67
CA THR A 273 3.73 4.78 -0.61
C THR A 273 2.82 3.62 -0.99
N ALA A 274 3.13 2.40 -0.54
CA ALA A 274 2.24 1.24 -0.63
C ALA A 274 1.19 1.19 0.49
N ALA A 275 1.29 2.08 1.48
CA ALA A 275 0.42 2.05 2.64
C ALA A 275 -1.01 2.52 2.34
N VAL A 276 -1.21 3.38 1.33
CA VAL A 276 -2.53 3.69 0.75
C VAL A 276 -2.43 4.02 -0.73
N TRP A 277 -3.30 3.37 -1.49
CA TRP A 277 -3.43 3.47 -2.93
C TRP A 277 -4.78 2.89 -3.32
N GLY A 278 -5.40 3.44 -4.35
CA GLY A 278 -6.75 3.03 -4.72
C GLY A 278 -7.16 3.54 -6.07
N GLY A 279 -8.28 3.06 -6.58
CA GLY A 279 -8.72 3.40 -7.91
C GLY A 279 -9.96 2.63 -8.32
N TYR A 280 -10.32 2.71 -9.60
CA TYR A 280 -11.31 1.80 -10.16
C TYR A 280 -10.87 0.36 -9.95
N LEU A 281 -11.83 -0.51 -9.70
CA LEU A 281 -11.57 -1.91 -9.40
C LEU A 281 -10.68 -2.59 -10.45
N GLU A 282 -10.95 -2.41 -11.75
CA GLU A 282 -10.17 -3.07 -12.80
C GLU A 282 -8.74 -2.50 -12.94
N ASP A 283 -8.56 -1.20 -12.74
CA ASP A 283 -7.23 -0.57 -12.74
C ASP A 283 -6.41 -1.06 -11.52
N MET A 284 -7.04 -1.13 -10.36
CA MET A 284 -6.42 -1.69 -9.16
C MET A 284 -6.14 -3.19 -9.28
N TYR A 285 -7.02 -3.97 -9.91
CA TYR A 285 -6.77 -5.39 -10.17
C TYR A 285 -5.52 -5.58 -11.03
N ARG A 286 -5.37 -4.82 -12.12
CA ARG A 286 -4.17 -4.87 -12.98
C ARG A 286 -2.91 -4.53 -12.19
N LEU A 287 -2.99 -3.53 -11.33
CA LEU A 287 -1.87 -3.05 -10.54
C LEU A 287 -1.46 -4.04 -9.43
N VAL A 288 -2.42 -4.59 -8.67
CA VAL A 288 -2.17 -5.62 -7.65
C VAL A 288 -1.62 -6.88 -8.30
N LYS A 289 -2.20 -7.31 -9.43
CA LYS A 289 -1.72 -8.47 -10.18
C LYS A 289 -0.31 -8.26 -10.74
N TYR A 290 -0.01 -7.06 -11.24
CA TYR A 290 1.35 -6.70 -11.65
C TYR A 290 2.32 -6.83 -10.48
N CYS A 291 2.02 -6.24 -9.33
CA CYS A 291 2.91 -6.32 -8.17
C CYS A 291 3.13 -7.79 -7.75
N TYR A 292 2.08 -8.61 -7.76
CA TYR A 292 2.19 -10.05 -7.51
C TYR A 292 3.13 -10.74 -8.52
N THR A 293 2.88 -10.59 -9.82
CA THR A 293 3.64 -11.30 -10.86
C THR A 293 5.10 -10.85 -10.92
N GLN A 294 5.37 -9.57 -10.71
CA GLN A 294 6.75 -9.07 -10.69
C GLN A 294 7.50 -9.55 -9.44
N SER A 295 6.83 -9.65 -8.30
CA SER A 295 7.44 -10.17 -7.08
C SER A 295 7.72 -11.68 -7.17
N GLU A 296 6.85 -12.45 -7.85
CA GLU A 296 7.14 -13.86 -8.16
C GLU A 296 8.34 -14.03 -9.09
N GLU A 297 8.50 -13.12 -10.06
CA GLU A 297 9.65 -13.16 -10.97
C GLU A 297 10.95 -12.79 -10.25
N ASP A 298 10.92 -11.81 -9.35
CA ASP A 298 12.04 -11.50 -8.46
C ASP A 298 12.41 -12.71 -7.60
N ALA A 299 11.42 -13.38 -7.00
CA ALA A 299 11.66 -14.57 -6.18
C ALA A 299 12.30 -15.73 -6.98
N LYS A 300 11.89 -15.98 -8.23
CA LYS A 300 12.54 -16.97 -9.11
C LYS A 300 13.99 -16.61 -9.45
N ASN A 301 14.30 -15.33 -9.44
CA ASN A 301 15.64 -14.80 -9.68
C ASN A 301 16.44 -14.63 -8.37
N ASP A 302 16.02 -15.25 -7.26
CA ASP A 302 16.68 -15.15 -5.95
C ASP A 302 16.94 -13.70 -5.53
N ILE A 303 15.99 -12.81 -5.78
CA ILE A 303 16.02 -11.42 -5.36
C ILE A 303 14.68 -11.03 -4.75
N GLU A 304 14.71 -10.14 -3.77
CA GLU A 304 13.53 -9.48 -3.23
C GLU A 304 13.76 -7.99 -3.35
N ALA A 305 12.80 -7.26 -3.92
CA ALA A 305 12.91 -5.81 -4.06
C ALA A 305 13.08 -5.12 -2.69
N VAL A 306 13.88 -4.05 -2.66
CA VAL A 306 14.36 -3.40 -1.42
C VAL A 306 13.24 -2.96 -0.46
N TRP A 307 12.08 -2.57 -0.99
CA TRP A 307 10.86 -2.26 -0.24
C TRP A 307 9.67 -3.08 -0.74
N GLN A 308 9.90 -4.35 -1.09
CA GLN A 308 8.88 -5.32 -1.49
C GLN A 308 7.84 -4.73 -2.47
N GLU A 309 6.54 -4.76 -2.15
CA GLU A 309 5.49 -4.29 -3.03
C GLU A 309 5.57 -2.79 -3.33
N GLU A 310 6.12 -1.97 -2.42
CA GLU A 310 6.28 -0.53 -2.64
C GLU A 310 7.26 -0.25 -3.78
N SER A 311 8.29 -1.10 -3.93
CA SER A 311 9.23 -1.00 -5.06
C SER A 311 8.54 -1.31 -6.40
N HIS A 312 7.74 -2.37 -6.46
CA HIS A 312 6.99 -2.73 -7.67
C HIS A 312 5.88 -1.72 -7.98
N LEU A 313 5.20 -1.18 -6.96
CA LEU A 313 4.23 -0.08 -7.09
C LEU A 313 4.86 1.14 -7.76
N ASN A 314 6.01 1.58 -7.25
CA ASN A 314 6.70 2.74 -7.82
C ASN A 314 7.15 2.48 -9.28
N LYS A 315 7.60 1.25 -9.58
CA LYS A 315 7.91 0.85 -10.97
C LYS A 315 6.67 0.88 -11.86
N TYR A 316 5.53 0.41 -11.37
CA TYR A 316 4.29 0.44 -12.13
C TYR A 316 3.83 1.88 -12.42
N LEU A 317 3.79 2.74 -11.40
CA LEU A 317 3.30 4.12 -11.51
C LEU A 317 4.21 5.01 -12.34
N LEU A 318 5.48 4.64 -12.50
CA LEU A 318 6.41 5.32 -13.41
C LEU A 318 5.94 5.23 -14.87
N TYR A 319 5.35 4.10 -15.29
CA TYR A 319 4.88 3.92 -16.68
C TYR A 319 3.36 3.92 -16.82
N ASN A 320 2.62 3.76 -15.72
CA ASN A 320 1.16 3.83 -15.64
C ASN A 320 0.80 5.00 -14.73
N LYS A 321 0.80 6.21 -15.29
CA LYS A 321 0.70 7.43 -14.50
C LYS A 321 -0.61 7.48 -13.70
N PRO A 322 -0.58 7.79 -12.39
CA PRO A 322 -1.78 7.92 -11.61
C PRO A 322 -2.58 9.15 -12.06
N THR A 323 -3.90 9.02 -12.05
CA THR A 323 -4.85 10.08 -12.45
C THR A 323 -5.15 11.06 -11.33
N LYS A 324 -4.82 10.72 -10.08
CA LYS A 324 -4.67 11.65 -8.95
C LYS A 324 -3.46 11.26 -8.11
N VAL A 325 -2.77 12.27 -7.59
CA VAL A 325 -1.71 12.06 -6.60
C VAL A 325 -2.10 12.79 -5.32
N LEU A 326 -2.15 12.07 -4.20
CA LEU A 326 -2.65 12.58 -2.92
C LEU A 326 -1.49 12.94 -2.00
N HIS A 327 -1.61 14.06 -1.29
CA HIS A 327 -0.72 14.39 -0.19
C HIS A 327 -1.06 13.59 1.08
N LYS A 328 -0.01 13.22 1.83
CA LYS A 328 -0.04 12.38 3.04
C LYS A 328 -0.87 12.88 4.23
N SER A 329 -1.37 14.12 4.24
CA SER A 329 -1.74 14.83 5.48
C SER A 329 -2.97 14.28 6.24
N ARG A 330 -3.51 13.12 5.88
CA ARG A 330 -4.80 12.65 6.41
C ARG A 330 -4.77 11.26 7.05
N GLN A 331 -3.66 10.52 6.87
CA GLN A 331 -3.40 9.24 7.51
C GLN A 331 -1.94 9.18 7.93
N ASP A 332 -1.69 8.89 9.21
CA ASP A 332 -0.33 8.64 9.67
C ASP A 332 0.08 7.25 9.17
N LEU A 333 0.98 7.23 8.18
CA LEU A 333 1.65 6.02 7.73
C LEU A 333 2.71 5.64 8.79
N PRO A 334 2.87 4.35 9.13
CA PRO A 334 3.74 3.92 10.21
C PRO A 334 5.13 4.58 10.12
N VAL A 335 5.53 5.21 11.23
CA VAL A 335 6.93 5.43 11.55
C VAL A 335 7.45 4.06 11.96
N GLY A 336 8.60 3.64 11.40
CA GLY A 336 9.27 2.41 11.79
C GLY A 336 9.10 2.11 13.27
N GLN A 337 8.37 1.05 13.56
CA GLN A 337 8.53 0.32 14.79
C GLN A 337 9.34 -0.91 14.43
N GLU A 338 10.51 -0.97 15.05
CA GLU A 338 11.39 -2.11 15.12
C GLU A 338 10.60 -3.42 15.31
N LEU A 339 11.09 -4.46 14.64
CA LEU A 339 10.80 -5.90 14.75
C LEU A 339 9.93 -6.38 15.93
#